data_AF-K9GJM0-F1
#
_entry.id   AF-K9GJM0-F1
#
_cell.length_a   1.000
_cell.length_b   1.000
_cell.length_c   1.000
_cell.angle_alpha   90.00
_cell.angle_beta   90.00
_cell.angle_gamma   90.00
#
_symmetry.space_group_name_H-M   'P 1'
#
loop_
_entity.id
_entity.type
_entity.pdbx_description
1 polymer ?
#
loop_
_entity_poly.entity_id
_entity_poly.type
_entity_poly.pdbx_seq_one_letter_code
_entity_poly.pdbx_strand_id
1 'polypeptide(L)'
;MEKALELYRQGIALILDLRVQISHEEVSIRTQFPIELLTFVETDLSSDFASIDSARTIMHSLAAEIILFDREANLHLRVFGTESSVSPEMVTKQEALRARLAEWHRAYTKLFHRNSSVPTHPDPILLTYHAAALITVTGCLREQETVFDVHFVDFVTIVEQSRLILDASAGPNGVRSPFTFEMSVGVPLARTVLRCRDANLRRRALDLLRLAPPI
;
A
#
# COMPACT_ATOMS: atom_id res chain seq x y z
N MET A 1 -38.57 41.72 12.27
CA MET A 1 -37.72 41.14 11.21
C MET A 1 -36.23 41.24 11.56
N GLU A 2 -35.74 42.39 12.05
CA GLU A 2 -34.31 42.59 12.41
C GLU A 2 -33.77 41.58 13.44
N LYS A 3 -34.55 41.24 14.46
CA LYS A 3 -34.15 40.29 15.52
C LYS A 3 -33.90 38.86 14.99
N ALA A 4 -34.58 38.46 13.92
CA ALA A 4 -34.36 37.15 13.28
C ALA A 4 -33.09 37.15 12.42
N LEU A 5 -32.78 38.28 11.78
CA LEU A 5 -31.56 38.45 10.99
C LEU A 5 -30.31 38.45 11.87
N GLU A 6 -30.42 39.02 13.07
CA GLU A 6 -29.34 39.04 14.06
C GLU A 6 -29.03 37.65 14.61
N LEU A 7 -30.07 36.87 14.94
CA LEU A 7 -29.91 35.48 15.37
C LEU A 7 -29.28 34.60 14.28
N TYR A 8 -29.63 34.84 13.01
CA TYR A 8 -29.02 34.12 11.88
C TYR A 8 -27.52 34.44 11.74
N ARG A 9 -27.13 35.71 11.89
CA ARG A 9 -25.72 36.13 11.85
C ARG A 9 -24.91 35.57 13.00
N GLN A 10 -25.46 35.56 14.21
CA GLN A 10 -24.84 34.94 15.38
C GLN A 10 -24.66 33.43 15.18
N GLY A 11 -25.66 32.76 14.61
CA GLY A 11 -25.56 31.34 14.28
C GLY A 11 -24.44 31.03 13.28
N ILE A 12 -24.30 31.83 12.22
CA ILE A 12 -23.21 31.68 11.24
C ILE A 12 -21.84 31.90 11.90
N ALA A 13 -21.71 32.93 12.73
CA ALA A 13 -20.45 33.21 13.42
C ALA A 13 -20.03 32.05 14.34
N LEU A 14 -20.98 31.47 15.08
CA LEU A 14 -20.75 30.31 15.95
C LEU A 14 -20.31 29.07 15.16
N ILE A 15 -20.93 28.82 13.99
CA ILE A 15 -20.57 27.69 13.12
C ILE A 15 -19.15 27.85 12.55
N LEU A 16 -18.80 29.08 12.16
CA LEU A 16 -17.46 29.38 11.64
C LEU A 16 -16.39 29.25 12.74
N ASP A 17 -16.68 29.70 13.96
CA ASP A 17 -15.76 29.62 15.10
C ASP A 17 -15.56 28.16 15.55
N LEU A 18 -16.64 27.37 15.61
CA LEU A 18 -16.58 25.92 15.84
C LEU A 18 -15.74 25.20 14.77
N ARG A 19 -15.85 25.59 13.49
CA ARG A 19 -15.02 25.02 12.43
C ARG A 19 -13.55 25.36 12.61
N VAL A 20 -13.22 26.59 12.99
CA VAL A 20 -11.83 27.00 13.25
C VAL A 20 -11.26 26.25 14.45
N GLN A 21 -12.03 26.08 15.52
CA GLN A 21 -11.63 25.31 16.70
C GLN A 21 -11.41 23.83 16.38
N ILE A 22 -12.32 23.20 15.63
CA ILE A 22 -12.15 21.81 15.16
C ILE A 22 -10.91 21.68 14.27
N SER A 23 -10.65 22.66 13.40
CA SER A 23 -9.44 22.67 12.56
C SER A 23 -8.16 22.76 13.41
N HIS A 24 -8.17 23.54 14.49
CA HIS A 24 -7.04 23.72 15.40
C HIS A 24 -6.84 22.51 16.33
N GLU A 25 -7.93 21.87 16.77
CA GLU A 25 -7.90 20.60 17.51
C GLU A 25 -7.45 19.43 16.62
N GLU A 26 -7.86 19.37 15.36
CA GLU A 26 -7.35 18.36 14.41
C GLU A 26 -5.85 18.53 14.16
N VAL A 27 -5.33 19.77 14.15
CA VAL A 27 -3.89 20.04 14.07
C VAL A 27 -3.16 19.60 15.35
N SER A 28 -3.79 19.74 16.52
CA SER A 28 -3.20 19.32 17.81
C SER A 28 -3.28 17.81 18.05
N ILE A 29 -4.30 17.13 17.55
CA ILE A 29 -4.45 15.66 17.64
C ILE A 29 -3.53 14.97 16.62
N ARG A 30 -3.24 15.62 15.47
CA ARG A 30 -2.32 15.12 14.43
C ARG A 30 -0.88 14.88 14.91
N THR A 31 -0.44 15.54 15.98
CA THR A 31 0.91 15.35 16.54
C THR A 31 1.00 14.26 17.60
N GLN A 32 -0.10 13.59 17.95
CA GLN A 32 -0.17 12.70 19.11
C GLN A 32 -0.73 11.31 18.79
N PHE A 33 -0.60 10.86 17.54
CA PHE A 33 -0.43 9.42 17.30
C PHE A 33 1.07 9.11 17.47
N PRO A 34 1.45 8.09 18.25
CA PRO A 34 2.84 7.70 18.36
C PRO A 34 3.27 7.09 17.02
N ILE A 35 3.77 7.93 16.12
CA ILE A 35 4.55 7.53 14.94
C ILE A 35 5.80 6.72 15.39
N GLU A 36 6.18 6.83 16.66
CA GLU A 36 7.27 6.07 17.28
C GLU A 36 7.06 4.54 17.32
N LEU A 37 5.83 4.03 17.22
CA LEU A 37 5.61 2.57 17.24
C LEU A 37 6.10 1.86 15.96
N LEU A 38 6.38 2.62 14.91
CA LEU A 38 7.01 2.16 13.67
C LEU A 38 8.26 3.00 13.40
N THR A 39 9.05 3.20 14.46
CA THR A 39 10.42 3.66 14.32
C THR A 39 11.08 2.86 13.19
N PHE A 40 11.70 3.59 12.28
CA PHE A 40 12.44 3.09 11.14
C PHE A 40 13.44 2.05 11.64
N VAL A 41 13.06 0.78 11.61
CA VAL A 41 14.02 -0.30 11.79
C VAL A 41 14.87 -0.21 10.54
N GLU A 42 16.03 0.44 10.64
CA GLU A 42 17.17 0.23 9.75
C GLU A 42 17.48 -1.26 9.78
N THR A 43 16.68 -2.03 9.05
CA THR A 43 16.96 -3.41 8.80
C THR A 43 18.05 -3.35 7.76
N ASP A 44 19.26 -3.73 8.15
CA ASP A 44 20.41 -3.71 7.27
C ASP A 44 20.21 -4.74 6.14
N LEU A 45 19.52 -4.31 5.08
CA LEU A 45 19.26 -5.08 3.86
C LEU A 45 20.55 -5.34 3.06
N SER A 46 21.70 -4.84 3.55
CA SER A 46 23.02 -5.14 3.01
C SER A 46 23.37 -6.63 3.09
N SER A 47 22.76 -7.37 4.02
CA SER A 47 22.93 -8.82 4.16
C SER A 47 21.89 -9.63 3.37
N ASP A 48 22.34 -10.67 2.66
CA ASP A 48 21.44 -11.60 1.95
C ASP A 48 20.50 -12.31 2.95
N PHE A 49 19.25 -12.59 2.56
CA PHE A 49 18.30 -13.28 3.44
C PHE A 49 18.77 -14.69 3.82
N ALA A 50 18.59 -15.05 5.09
CA ALA A 50 18.87 -16.39 5.60
C ALA A 50 17.72 -17.38 5.34
N SER A 51 16.47 -16.90 5.21
CA SER A 51 15.28 -17.72 5.00
C SER A 51 14.14 -16.93 4.35
N ILE A 52 13.11 -17.64 3.85
CA ILE A 52 11.88 -17.03 3.33
C ILE A 52 11.15 -16.26 4.44
N ASP A 53 11.13 -16.77 5.68
CA ASP A 53 10.48 -16.09 6.82
C ASP A 53 11.16 -14.74 7.15
N SER A 54 12.49 -14.68 7.08
CA SER A 54 13.22 -13.41 7.23
C SER A 54 12.83 -12.41 6.15
N ALA A 55 12.77 -12.85 4.89
CA ALA A 55 12.31 -12.01 3.79
C ALA A 55 10.86 -11.53 3.97
N ARG A 56 9.97 -12.42 4.45
CA ARG A 56 8.56 -12.12 4.74
C ARG A 56 8.42 -11.06 5.83
N THR A 57 9.16 -11.16 6.93
CA THR A 57 9.12 -10.17 8.01
C THR A 57 9.50 -8.79 7.51
N ILE A 58 10.57 -8.67 6.72
CA ILE A 58 10.97 -7.38 6.15
C ILE A 58 9.92 -6.86 5.15
N MET A 59 9.34 -7.73 4.33
CA MET A 59 8.27 -7.32 3.40
C MET A 59 7.05 -6.75 4.14
N HIS A 60 6.66 -7.32 5.28
CA HIS A 60 5.59 -6.76 6.11
C HIS A 60 5.91 -5.34 6.58
N SER A 61 7.12 -5.14 7.10
CA SER A 61 7.57 -3.82 7.57
C SER A 61 7.57 -2.80 6.42
N LEU A 62 8.13 -3.16 5.26
CA LEU A 62 8.14 -2.30 4.07
C LEU A 62 6.73 -1.98 3.58
N ALA A 63 5.84 -2.98 3.49
CA ALA A 63 4.46 -2.77 3.05
C ALA A 63 3.69 -1.84 4.01
N ALA A 64 3.87 -2.01 5.32
CA ALA A 64 3.26 -1.13 6.32
C ALA A 64 3.76 0.32 6.19
N GLU A 65 5.07 0.51 6.04
CA GLU A 65 5.68 1.83 5.87
C GLU A 65 5.19 2.52 4.60
N ILE A 66 5.07 1.78 3.49
CA ILE A 66 4.55 2.28 2.22
C ILE A 66 3.07 2.67 2.33
N ILE A 67 2.24 1.89 3.03
CA ILE A 67 0.83 2.23 3.26
C ILE A 67 0.71 3.53 4.07
N LEU A 68 1.56 3.71 5.07
CA LEU A 68 1.57 4.95 5.87
C LEU A 68 2.02 6.13 5.03
N PHE A 69 3.05 5.94 4.20
CA PHE A 69 3.51 6.97 3.29
C PHE A 69 2.46 7.32 2.22
N ASP A 70 1.75 6.33 1.65
CA ASP A 70 0.61 6.56 0.73
C ASP A 70 -0.47 7.43 1.40
N ARG A 71 -0.80 7.16 2.66
CA ARG A 71 -1.77 7.98 3.42
C ARG A 71 -1.27 9.40 3.65
N GLU A 72 -0.02 9.54 4.10
CA GLU A 72 0.64 10.84 4.31
C GLU A 72 0.63 11.67 3.02
N ALA A 73 0.99 11.05 1.90
CA ALA A 73 1.01 11.69 0.60
C ALA A 73 -0.38 12.09 0.09
N ASN A 74 -1.37 11.22 0.21
CA ASN A 74 -2.75 11.56 -0.13
C ASN A 74 -3.29 12.73 0.71
N LEU A 75 -2.93 12.81 1.99
CA LEU A 75 -3.30 13.95 2.84
C LEU A 75 -2.62 15.23 2.38
N HIS A 76 -1.32 15.18 2.05
CA HIS A 76 -0.58 16.32 1.54
C HIS A 76 -1.20 16.85 0.23
N LEU A 77 -1.44 15.96 -0.75
CA LEU A 77 -2.03 16.34 -2.04
C LEU A 77 -3.43 16.95 -1.87
N ARG A 78 -4.25 16.45 -0.94
CA ARG A 78 -5.57 17.04 -0.65
C ARG A 78 -5.50 18.45 -0.07
N VAL A 79 -4.49 18.75 0.74
CA VAL A 79 -4.35 20.07 1.40
C VAL A 79 -3.80 21.10 0.41
N PHE A 80 -2.78 20.73 -0.37
CA PHE A 80 -2.06 21.68 -1.23
C PHE A 80 -2.51 21.65 -2.71
N GLY A 81 -3.38 20.70 -3.08
CA GLY A 81 -4.17 20.70 -4.31
C GLY A 81 -3.41 20.52 -5.62
N THR A 82 -2.09 20.35 -5.60
CA THR A 82 -1.27 20.14 -6.79
C THR A 82 0.00 19.34 -6.50
N GLU A 83 0.40 18.47 -7.44
CA GLU A 83 1.71 17.76 -7.40
C GLU A 83 2.91 18.71 -7.33
N SER A 84 2.78 19.94 -7.86
CA SER A 84 3.85 20.96 -7.83
C SER A 84 4.21 21.44 -6.42
N SER A 85 3.40 21.11 -5.42
CA SER A 85 3.62 21.47 -4.01
C SER A 85 4.32 20.38 -3.20
N VAL A 86 4.60 19.21 -3.79
CA VAL A 86 5.23 18.08 -3.08
C VAL A 86 6.59 18.48 -2.52
N SER A 87 6.78 18.27 -1.22
CA SER A 87 8.03 18.66 -0.55
C SER A 87 9.21 17.78 -1.00
N PRO A 88 10.45 18.31 -1.02
CA PRO A 88 11.63 17.51 -1.33
C PRO A 88 11.84 16.32 -0.39
N GLU A 89 11.38 16.43 0.86
CA GLU A 89 11.42 15.36 1.86
C GLU A 89 10.55 14.17 1.44
N MET A 90 9.34 14.42 0.94
CA MET A 90 8.45 13.35 0.46
C MET A 90 9.03 12.63 -0.75
N VAL A 91 9.64 13.36 -1.68
CA VAL A 91 10.34 12.76 -2.84
C VAL A 91 11.50 11.89 -2.36
N THR A 92 12.30 12.40 -1.42
CA THR A 92 13.43 11.65 -0.84
C THR A 92 12.95 10.36 -0.17
N LYS A 93 11.85 10.42 0.59
CA LYS A 93 11.23 9.26 1.24
C LYS A 93 10.69 8.24 0.22
N GLN A 94 10.04 8.71 -0.85
CA GLN A 94 9.59 7.85 -1.95
C GLN A 94 10.77 7.08 -2.58
N GLU A 95 11.85 7.78 -2.92
CA GLU A 95 13.04 7.16 -3.54
C GLU A 95 13.76 6.20 -2.58
N ALA A 96 13.84 6.53 -1.29
CA ALA A 96 14.39 5.63 -0.28
C ALA A 96 13.58 4.32 -0.16
N LEU A 97 12.25 4.41 -0.17
CA LEU A 97 11.37 3.24 -0.15
C LEU A 97 11.51 2.39 -1.43
N ARG A 98 11.62 3.03 -2.59
CA ARG A 98 11.88 2.34 -3.87
C ARG A 98 13.22 1.61 -3.86
N ALA A 99 14.27 2.25 -3.36
CA ALA A 99 15.59 1.64 -3.24
C ALA A 99 15.57 0.41 -2.31
N ARG A 100 14.87 0.50 -1.17
CA ARG A 100 14.70 -0.62 -0.23
C ARG A 100 13.89 -1.78 -0.83
N LEU A 101 12.85 -1.50 -1.62
CA LEU A 101 12.12 -2.55 -2.36
C LEU A 101 12.98 -3.23 -3.43
N ALA A 102 13.82 -2.47 -4.13
CA ALA A 102 14.74 -3.01 -5.13
C ALA A 102 15.80 -3.91 -4.46
N GLU A 103 16.36 -3.45 -3.33
CA GLU A 103 17.32 -4.22 -2.55
C GLU A 103 16.69 -5.49 -1.97
N TRP A 104 15.48 -5.39 -1.39
CA TRP A 104 14.72 -6.54 -0.91
C TRP A 104 14.55 -7.60 -2.02
N HIS A 105 14.15 -7.19 -3.22
CA HIS A 105 13.94 -8.13 -4.33
C HIS A 105 15.24 -8.79 -4.80
N ARG A 106 16.33 -8.02 -4.82
CA ARG A 106 17.67 -8.53 -5.15
C ARG A 106 18.13 -9.58 -4.13
N ALA A 107 18.04 -9.27 -2.84
CA ALA A 107 18.38 -10.19 -1.76
C ALA A 107 17.48 -11.44 -1.78
N TYR A 108 16.18 -11.27 -2.04
CA TYR A 108 15.22 -12.36 -2.14
C TYR A 108 15.52 -13.30 -3.31
N THR A 109 15.81 -12.76 -4.49
CA THR A 109 16.13 -13.56 -5.68
C THR A 109 17.40 -14.39 -5.47
N LYS A 110 18.42 -13.83 -4.80
CA LYS A 110 19.67 -14.55 -4.47
C LYS A 110 19.45 -15.77 -3.56
N LEU A 111 18.44 -15.75 -2.69
CA LEU A 111 18.12 -16.89 -1.81
C LEU A 111 17.88 -18.17 -2.62
N PHE A 112 17.26 -18.05 -3.80
CA PHE A 112 16.95 -19.18 -4.68
C PHE A 112 18.09 -19.57 -5.62
N HIS A 113 19.04 -18.66 -5.87
CA HIS A 113 20.24 -18.97 -6.66
C HIS A 113 21.34 -19.68 -5.84
N ARG A 114 21.35 -19.53 -4.51
CA ARG A 114 22.34 -20.19 -3.63
C ARG A 114 22.07 -21.67 -3.39
N ASN A 115 20.80 -22.11 -3.43
CA ASN A 115 20.40 -23.46 -3.08
C ASN A 115 20.21 -24.33 -4.34
N SER A 116 21.32 -24.71 -4.99
CA SER A 116 21.30 -25.43 -6.28
C SER A 116 20.98 -26.93 -6.21
N SER A 117 20.72 -27.49 -5.02
CA SER A 117 20.48 -28.94 -4.85
C SER A 117 19.00 -29.34 -4.80
N VAL A 118 18.09 -28.41 -4.49
CA VAL A 118 16.64 -28.65 -4.46
C VAL A 118 15.92 -27.44 -5.09
N PRO A 119 15.00 -27.63 -6.06
CA PRO A 119 14.21 -26.53 -6.61
C PRO A 119 13.37 -25.90 -5.49
N THR A 120 13.86 -24.79 -4.93
CA THR A 120 13.07 -23.97 -4.02
C THR A 120 12.38 -22.93 -4.89
N HIS A 121 11.05 -22.92 -4.89
CA HIS A 121 10.29 -21.95 -5.65
C HIS A 121 10.07 -20.67 -4.82
N PRO A 122 10.08 -19.48 -5.46
CA PRO A 122 9.67 -18.26 -4.80
C PRO A 122 8.28 -18.39 -4.20
N ASP A 123 8.08 -17.80 -3.03
CA ASP A 123 6.79 -17.70 -2.36
C ASP A 123 5.90 -16.71 -3.14
N PRO A 124 4.79 -17.18 -3.75
CA PRO A 124 3.91 -16.33 -4.55
C PRO A 124 3.36 -15.12 -3.80
N ILE A 125 3.12 -15.22 -2.48
CA ILE A 125 2.54 -14.11 -1.72
C ILE A 125 3.54 -12.95 -1.59
N LEU A 126 4.83 -13.26 -1.46
CA LEU A 126 5.88 -12.25 -1.33
C LEU A 126 6.10 -11.50 -2.64
N LEU A 127 6.06 -12.21 -3.77
CA LEU A 127 6.11 -11.58 -5.10
C LEU A 127 4.89 -10.70 -5.35
N THR A 128 3.70 -11.15 -4.92
CA THR A 128 2.46 -10.38 -5.03
C THR A 128 2.55 -9.06 -4.25
N TYR A 129 3.06 -9.09 -3.02
CA TYR A 129 3.19 -7.89 -2.19
C TYR A 129 4.32 -6.98 -2.64
N HIS A 130 5.45 -7.52 -3.12
CA HIS A 130 6.51 -6.71 -3.70
C HIS A 130 6.01 -5.89 -4.90
N ALA A 131 5.31 -6.53 -5.83
CA ALA A 131 4.68 -5.87 -6.97
C ALA A 131 3.67 -4.79 -6.54
N ALA A 132 2.79 -5.12 -5.58
CA ALA A 132 1.81 -4.17 -5.06
C ALA A 132 2.46 -2.97 -4.34
N ALA A 133 3.55 -3.21 -3.60
CA ALA A 133 4.32 -2.19 -2.92
C ALA A 133 5.00 -1.24 -3.91
N LEU A 134 5.58 -1.76 -5.00
CA LEU A 134 6.15 -0.95 -6.09
C LEU A 134 5.10 -0.06 -6.75
N ILE A 135 3.94 -0.63 -7.11
CA ILE A 135 2.82 0.16 -7.68
C ILE A 135 2.40 1.26 -6.70
N THR A 136 2.30 0.94 -5.41
CA THR A 136 1.88 1.89 -4.38
C THR A 136 2.86 3.04 -4.26
N VAL A 137 4.14 2.74 -4.02
CA VAL A 137 5.16 3.78 -3.80
C VAL A 137 5.31 4.69 -5.00
N THR A 138 5.21 4.17 -6.23
CA THR A 138 5.26 4.99 -7.45
C THR A 138 4.08 5.95 -7.56
N GLY A 139 2.89 5.53 -7.14
CA GLY A 139 1.67 6.32 -7.18
C GLY A 139 1.51 7.33 -6.05
N CYS A 140 2.21 7.20 -4.91
CA CYS A 140 1.95 8.00 -3.70
C CYS A 140 1.92 9.51 -3.95
N LEU A 141 2.81 10.03 -4.81
CA LEU A 141 2.96 11.47 -5.06
C LEU A 141 2.38 11.92 -6.41
N ARG A 142 1.50 11.10 -7.01
CA ARG A 142 0.97 11.31 -8.36
C ARG A 142 -0.55 11.27 -8.38
N GLU A 143 -1.15 12.20 -9.09
CA GLU A 143 -2.59 12.26 -9.33
C GLU A 143 -2.97 11.57 -10.64
N GLN A 144 -2.07 11.56 -11.64
CA GLN A 144 -2.38 10.93 -12.92
C GLN A 144 -2.26 9.41 -12.86
N GLU A 145 -3.37 8.72 -13.15
CA GLU A 145 -3.42 7.25 -13.23
C GLU A 145 -2.50 6.65 -14.30
N THR A 146 -2.05 7.43 -15.29
CA THR A 146 -1.09 6.98 -16.31
C THR A 146 0.26 6.59 -15.72
N VAL A 147 0.58 7.05 -14.51
CA VAL A 147 1.81 6.64 -13.80
C VAL A 147 1.87 5.12 -13.61
N PHE A 148 0.72 4.45 -13.54
CA PHE A 148 0.66 3.01 -13.33
C PHE A 148 0.91 2.18 -14.61
N ASP A 149 0.94 2.81 -15.79
CA ASP A 149 1.15 2.09 -17.06
C ASP A 149 2.51 1.39 -17.11
N VAL A 150 3.53 1.99 -16.47
CA VAL A 150 4.88 1.39 -16.38
C VAL A 150 4.90 0.09 -15.57
N HIS A 151 3.87 -0.13 -14.74
CA HIS A 151 3.74 -1.27 -13.84
C HIS A 151 2.85 -2.39 -14.40
N PHE A 152 2.63 -2.44 -15.72
CA PHE A 152 1.85 -3.52 -16.33
C PHE A 152 2.35 -4.92 -15.94
N VAL A 153 3.68 -5.13 -15.93
CA VAL A 153 4.29 -6.40 -15.55
C VAL A 153 4.05 -6.73 -14.07
N ASP A 154 4.04 -5.73 -13.20
CA ASP A 154 3.75 -5.90 -11.78
C ASP A 154 2.29 -6.30 -11.55
N PHE A 155 1.35 -5.68 -12.29
CA PHE A 155 -0.06 -6.09 -12.25
C PHE A 155 -0.25 -7.54 -12.75
N VAL A 156 0.47 -7.94 -13.80
CA VAL A 156 0.45 -9.33 -14.28
C VAL A 156 0.97 -10.26 -13.19
N THR A 157 2.08 -9.91 -12.55
CA THR A 157 2.63 -10.67 -11.42
C THR A 157 1.60 -10.85 -10.31
N ILE A 158 0.91 -9.79 -9.90
CA ILE A 158 -0.14 -9.89 -8.88
C ILE A 158 -1.22 -10.91 -9.29
N VAL A 159 -1.72 -10.82 -10.53
CA VAL A 159 -2.81 -11.70 -11.00
C VAL A 159 -2.36 -13.16 -11.09
N GLU A 160 -1.21 -13.43 -11.70
CA GLU A 160 -0.74 -14.81 -11.89
C GLU A 160 -0.35 -15.46 -10.56
N GLN A 161 0.34 -14.74 -9.67
CA GLN A 161 0.74 -15.28 -8.36
C GLN A 161 -0.48 -15.47 -7.45
N SER A 162 -1.44 -14.53 -7.47
CA SER A 162 -2.68 -14.68 -6.71
C SER A 162 -3.50 -15.89 -7.15
N ARG A 163 -3.52 -16.19 -8.46
CA ARG A 163 -4.16 -17.40 -8.97
C ARG A 163 -3.53 -18.66 -8.39
N LEU A 164 -2.20 -18.77 -8.39
CA LEU A 164 -1.49 -19.92 -7.82
C LEU A 164 -1.84 -20.12 -6.33
N ILE A 165 -1.91 -19.03 -5.57
CA ILE A 165 -2.26 -19.05 -4.14
C ILE A 165 -3.69 -19.55 -3.94
N LEU A 166 -4.64 -18.98 -4.70
CA LEU A 166 -6.06 -19.33 -4.58
C LEU A 166 -6.32 -20.77 -5.03
N ASP A 167 -5.69 -21.22 -6.11
CA ASP A 167 -5.80 -22.60 -6.62
C ASP A 167 -5.23 -23.59 -5.60
N ALA A 168 -4.11 -23.28 -4.95
CA ALA A 168 -3.53 -24.11 -3.89
C ALA A 168 -4.39 -24.16 -2.61
N SER A 169 -5.15 -23.10 -2.33
CA SER A 169 -6.03 -23.00 -1.16
C SER A 169 -7.42 -23.63 -1.35
N ALA A 170 -7.75 -24.06 -2.57
CA ALA A 170 -9.04 -24.67 -2.89
C ALA A 170 -9.11 -26.08 -2.28
N GLY A 171 -9.86 -26.25 -1.20
CA GLY A 171 -10.09 -27.57 -0.62
C GLY A 171 -10.85 -28.50 -1.60
N PRO A 172 -10.83 -29.83 -1.36
CA PRO A 172 -11.47 -30.83 -2.24
C PRO A 172 -12.97 -30.57 -2.51
N ASN A 173 -13.63 -29.84 -1.62
CA ASN A 173 -15.07 -29.52 -1.69
C ASN A 173 -15.34 -28.04 -2.04
N GLY A 174 -14.34 -27.30 -2.51
CA GLY A 174 -14.44 -25.86 -2.76
C GLY A 174 -14.48 -25.00 -1.49
N VAL A 175 -14.35 -25.60 -0.31
CA VAL A 175 -14.20 -24.87 0.96
C VAL A 175 -12.84 -24.18 0.95
N ARG A 176 -12.85 -22.86 1.00
CA ARG A 176 -11.65 -22.03 1.07
C ARG A 176 -11.24 -21.80 2.51
N SER A 177 -9.93 -21.63 2.72
CA SER A 177 -9.38 -21.27 4.04
C SER A 177 -10.09 -20.03 4.59
N PRO A 178 -10.43 -19.98 5.89
CA PRO A 178 -10.96 -18.77 6.51
C PRO A 178 -9.94 -17.63 6.41
N PHE A 179 -10.43 -16.40 6.60
CA PHE A 179 -9.58 -15.23 6.74
C PHE A 179 -8.56 -15.44 7.88
N THR A 180 -7.31 -15.06 7.61
CA THR A 180 -6.22 -15.03 8.57
C THR A 180 -5.63 -13.63 8.59
N PHE A 181 -5.04 -13.22 9.71
CA PHE A 181 -4.32 -11.93 9.82
C PHE A 181 -2.99 -11.89 9.05
N GLU A 182 -2.63 -12.99 8.37
CA GLU A 182 -1.48 -13.09 7.49
C GLU A 182 -1.69 -12.36 6.15
N MET A 183 -0.60 -12.14 5.41
CA MET A 183 -0.62 -11.58 4.06
C MET A 183 -1.63 -12.32 3.17
N SER A 184 -2.55 -11.58 2.57
CA SER A 184 -3.58 -12.14 1.68
C SER A 184 -3.56 -11.46 0.32
N VAL A 185 -4.08 -12.16 -0.69
CA VAL A 185 -4.13 -11.64 -2.07
C VAL A 185 -5.18 -10.53 -2.26
N GLY A 186 -6.07 -10.31 -1.29
CA GLY A 186 -7.21 -9.40 -1.42
C GLY A 186 -6.80 -7.96 -1.70
N VAL A 187 -5.89 -7.39 -0.89
CA VAL A 187 -5.43 -6.00 -1.06
C VAL A 187 -4.67 -5.78 -2.39
N PRO A 188 -3.69 -6.62 -2.77
CA PRO A 188 -3.03 -6.54 -4.08
C PRO A 188 -4.00 -6.65 -5.27
N LEU A 189 -4.96 -7.58 -5.20
CA LEU A 189 -5.97 -7.76 -6.26
C LEU A 189 -6.90 -6.54 -6.34
N ALA A 190 -7.37 -6.03 -5.21
CA ALA A 190 -8.19 -4.81 -5.18
C ALA A 190 -7.44 -3.61 -5.78
N ARG A 191 -6.15 -3.47 -5.48
CA ARG A 191 -5.30 -2.43 -6.08
C ARG A 191 -5.19 -2.60 -7.60
N THR A 192 -5.03 -3.84 -8.08
CA THR A 192 -5.05 -4.14 -9.52
C THR A 192 -6.38 -3.78 -10.16
N VAL A 193 -7.50 -4.10 -9.51
CA VAL A 193 -8.84 -3.77 -10.00
C VAL A 193 -9.02 -2.25 -10.14
N LEU A 194 -8.53 -1.48 -9.17
CA LEU A 194 -8.75 -0.04 -9.11
C LEU A 194 -7.78 0.76 -9.99
N ARG A 195 -6.52 0.32 -10.12
CA ARG A 195 -5.44 1.12 -10.73
C ARG A 195 -5.00 0.63 -12.11
N CYS A 196 -5.20 -0.65 -12.45
CA CYS A 196 -4.77 -1.16 -13.75
C CYS A 196 -5.68 -0.65 -14.88
N ARG A 197 -5.08 -0.10 -15.94
CA ARG A 197 -5.80 0.43 -17.10
C ARG A 197 -6.15 -0.64 -18.15
N ASP A 198 -5.53 -1.82 -18.11
CA ASP A 198 -5.86 -2.93 -19.00
C ASP A 198 -7.17 -3.61 -18.58
N ALA A 199 -8.18 -3.58 -19.46
CA ALA A 199 -9.51 -4.07 -19.17
C ALA A 199 -9.59 -5.60 -19.03
N ASN A 200 -8.69 -6.36 -19.66
CA ASN A 200 -8.68 -7.81 -19.53
C ASN A 200 -8.09 -8.22 -18.18
N LEU A 201 -6.93 -7.66 -17.83
CA LEU A 201 -6.22 -7.94 -16.59
C LEU A 201 -7.04 -7.50 -15.38
N ARG A 202 -7.69 -6.33 -15.47
CA ARG A 202 -8.61 -5.84 -14.43
C ARG A 202 -9.78 -6.79 -14.17
N ARG A 203 -10.38 -7.37 -15.23
CA ARG A 203 -11.47 -8.35 -15.09
C ARG A 203 -10.97 -9.64 -14.44
N ARG A 204 -9.81 -10.15 -14.89
CA ARG A 204 -9.17 -11.33 -14.28
C ARG A 204 -8.88 -11.11 -12.79
N ALA A 205 -8.37 -9.93 -12.42
CA ALA A 205 -8.12 -9.57 -11.04
C ALA A 205 -9.42 -9.51 -10.21
N LEU A 206 -10.50 -8.96 -10.77
CA LEU A 206 -11.80 -8.90 -10.10
C LEU A 206 -12.38 -10.30 -9.88
N ASP A 207 -12.24 -11.20 -10.85
CA ASP A 207 -12.70 -12.58 -10.71
C ASP A 207 -11.94 -13.30 -9.59
N LEU A 208 -10.62 -13.14 -9.50
CA LEU A 208 -9.82 -13.68 -8.39
C LEU A 208 -10.18 -13.02 -7.05
N LEU A 209 -10.43 -11.70 -7.02
CA LEU A 209 -10.79 -10.98 -5.80
C LEU A 209 -12.09 -11.50 -5.18
N ARG A 210 -13.06 -11.90 -6.01
CA ARG A 210 -14.31 -12.54 -5.56
C ARG A 210 -14.09 -13.93 -4.94
N LEU A 211 -12.95 -14.55 -5.22
CA LEU A 211 -12.58 -15.85 -4.64
C LEU A 211 -11.76 -15.69 -3.36
N ALA A 212 -11.09 -14.55 -3.19
CA ALA A 212 -10.32 -14.24 -2.00
C ALA A 212 -11.23 -14.14 -0.76
N PRO A 213 -10.72 -14.47 0.44
CA PRO A 213 -11.43 -14.18 1.69
C PRO A 213 -11.82 -12.69 1.77
N PRO A 214 -12.97 -12.36 2.38
CA PRO A 214 -13.38 -10.98 2.56
C PRO A 214 -12.33 -10.23 3.39
N ILE A 215 -12.01 -9.00 2.94
CA ILE A 215 -11.07 -8.06 3.57
C ILE A 215 -11.79 -7.05 4.45
#